data_AF-A0AAE2YEN4-F1
#
_entry.id   AF-A0AAE2YEN4-F1
#
_cell.length_a   1.000
_cell.length_b   1.000
_cell.length_c   1.000
_cell.angle_alpha   90.00
_cell.angle_beta   90.00
_cell.angle_gamma   90.00
#
_symmetry.space_group_name_H-M   'P 1'
#
loop_
_entity.id
_entity.type
_entity.pdbx_description
1 polymer ?
#
loop_
_entity_poly.entity_id
_entity_poly.type
_entity_poly.pdbx_seq_one_letter_code
_entity_poly.pdbx_strand_id
1 'polypeptide(L)'
;YAEEAGIQNMLVDTAVLDVPSIGMAAEAVKLVKQEFGLPCGGGPLNAVLEWKRVTELGENAKKVCAATAVTAMIHAGANWVLYGPIYNSDVVFPAVAMVDSTIAYAKSRMRQITIQTKNHPLYKIF
;
A
#
# COMPACT_ATOMS: atom_id res chain seq x y z
N TYR A 1 -14.05 -4.09 22.41
CA TYR A 1 -14.59 -2.88 21.75
C TYR A 1 -15.16 -3.11 20.35
N ALA A 2 -14.39 -3.49 19.32
CA ALA A 2 -14.95 -3.65 17.96
C ALA A 2 -15.94 -4.83 17.84
N GLU A 3 -15.56 -6.01 18.35
CA GLU A 3 -16.43 -7.19 18.40
C GLU A 3 -17.66 -6.97 19.29
N GLU A 4 -17.47 -6.31 20.44
CA GLU A 4 -18.56 -5.91 21.35
C GLU A 4 -19.56 -4.96 20.67
N ALA A 5 -19.10 -4.14 19.73
CA ALA A 5 -19.95 -3.29 18.90
C ALA A 5 -20.60 -4.02 17.71
N GLY A 6 -20.40 -5.35 17.59
CA GLY A 6 -20.98 -6.17 16.53
C GLY A 6 -20.24 -6.08 15.19
N ILE A 7 -19.02 -5.54 15.14
CA ILE A 7 -18.24 -5.43 13.90
C ILE A 7 -17.67 -6.80 13.53
N GLN A 8 -18.06 -7.30 12.35
CA GLN A 8 -17.61 -8.62 11.84
C GLN A 8 -16.48 -8.53 10.82
N ASN A 9 -16.35 -7.40 10.12
CA ASN A 9 -15.34 -7.19 9.07
C ASN A 9 -14.48 -6.00 9.44
N MET A 10 -13.31 -6.27 10.04
CA MET A 10 -12.38 -5.24 10.49
C MET A 10 -11.33 -4.97 9.41
N LEU A 11 -11.09 -3.70 9.12
CA LEU A 11 -9.92 -3.23 8.37
C LEU A 11 -8.99 -2.53 9.35
N VAL A 12 -7.76 -3.02 9.49
CA VAL A 12 -6.78 -2.42 10.41
C VAL A 12 -5.98 -1.34 9.69
N ASP A 13 -6.08 -0.10 10.12
CA ASP A 13 -5.19 1.00 9.69
C ASP A 13 -3.96 1.01 10.59
N THR A 14 -2.77 0.87 10.00
CA THR A 14 -1.51 0.84 10.75
C THR A 14 -0.95 2.22 11.10
N ALA A 15 -1.68 3.28 10.74
CA ALA A 15 -1.40 4.68 11.02
C ALA A 15 -0.02 5.18 10.51
N VAL A 16 -0.05 6.24 9.69
CA VAL A 16 1.16 6.94 9.24
C VAL A 16 1.16 8.33 9.86
N LEU A 17 2.24 8.68 10.57
CA LEU A 17 2.39 9.96 11.27
C LEU A 17 3.17 10.97 10.42
N ASP A 18 4.29 10.53 9.87
CA ASP A 18 5.20 11.29 9.01
C ASP A 18 5.89 10.38 7.97
N VAL A 19 6.69 10.96 7.08
CA VAL A 19 7.35 10.20 6.00
C VAL A 19 8.25 9.08 6.55
N PRO A 20 9.12 9.31 7.56
CA PRO A 20 9.88 8.22 8.18
C PRO A 20 9.01 7.09 8.75
N SER A 21 7.87 7.41 9.37
CA SER A 21 6.98 6.42 9.98
C SER A 21 6.30 5.48 8.98
N ILE A 22 6.33 5.77 7.67
CA ILE A 22 5.83 4.86 6.64
C ILE A 22 6.52 3.49 6.76
N GLY A 23 7.82 3.47 7.09
CA GLY A 23 8.53 2.22 7.35
C GLY A 23 7.97 1.44 8.55
N MET A 24 7.65 2.14 9.65
CA MET A 24 7.02 1.52 10.82
C MET A 24 5.62 1.00 10.51
N ALA A 25 4.81 1.77 9.78
CA ALA A 25 3.47 1.38 9.36
C ALA A 25 3.50 0.15 8.43
N ALA A 26 4.52 0.04 7.57
CA ALA A 26 4.75 -1.12 6.72
C ALA A 26 5.14 -2.36 7.52
N GLU A 27 5.99 -2.24 8.56
CA GLU A 27 6.28 -3.37 9.46
C GLU A 27 5.04 -3.78 10.27
N ALA A 28 4.26 -2.81 10.74
CA ALA A 28 2.98 -3.07 11.42
C ALA A 28 2.00 -3.83 10.51
N VAL A 29 1.96 -3.55 9.20
CA VAL A 29 1.17 -4.33 8.23
C VAL A 29 1.57 -5.80 8.26
N LYS A 30 2.88 -6.10 8.28
CA LYS A 30 3.35 -7.49 8.34
C LYS A 30 2.95 -8.16 9.64
N LEU A 31 3.13 -7.48 10.77
CA LEU A 31 2.78 -8.00 12.10
C LEU A 31 1.29 -8.30 12.21
N VAL A 32 0.42 -7.36 11.79
CA VAL A 32 -1.04 -7.56 11.85
C VAL A 32 -1.46 -8.79 11.05
N LYS A 33 -0.88 -8.98 9.86
CA LYS A 33 -1.18 -10.17 9.03
C LYS A 33 -0.66 -11.46 9.64
N GLN A 34 0.50 -11.44 10.27
CA GLN A 34 1.13 -12.61 10.87
C GLN A 34 0.42 -13.05 12.15
N GLU A 35 0.04 -12.09 13.01
CA GLU A 35 -0.50 -12.37 14.33
C GLU A 35 -2.03 -12.56 14.30
N PHE A 36 -2.74 -11.76 13.50
CA PHE A 36 -4.20 -11.72 13.53
C PHE A 36 -4.85 -12.18 12.21
N GLY A 37 -4.09 -12.24 11.11
CA GLY A 37 -4.65 -12.58 9.79
C GLY A 37 -5.65 -11.58 9.23
N LEU A 38 -5.81 -10.42 9.89
CA LEU A 38 -6.78 -9.39 9.50
C LEU A 38 -6.30 -8.60 8.28
N PRO A 39 -7.21 -8.15 7.41
CA PRO A 39 -6.85 -7.24 6.33
C PRO A 39 -6.42 -5.89 6.91
N CYS A 40 -5.27 -5.40 6.46
CA CYS A 40 -4.66 -4.19 6.98
C CYS A 40 -4.10 -3.29 5.88
N GLY A 41 -3.92 -2.02 6.20
CA GLY A 41 -3.48 -0.98 5.27
C GLY A 41 -3.16 0.32 5.99
N GLY A 42 -3.13 1.42 5.25
CA GLY A 42 -2.94 2.74 5.82
C GLY A 42 -2.92 3.86 4.78
N GLY A 43 -2.79 5.10 5.26
CA GLY A 43 -2.78 6.30 4.43
C GLY A 43 -1.42 7.01 4.38
N PRO A 44 -0.42 6.50 3.64
CA PRO A 44 0.92 7.09 3.66
C PRO A 44 0.99 8.42 2.90
N LEU A 45 0.03 8.73 2.02
CA LEU A 45 0.13 9.91 1.18
C LEU A 45 -0.03 11.22 1.96
N ASN A 46 -0.80 11.23 3.06
CA ASN A 46 -0.95 12.44 3.87
C ASN A 46 0.41 12.96 4.37
N ALA A 47 1.29 12.06 4.81
CA ALA A 47 2.64 12.41 5.23
C ALA A 47 3.49 13.00 4.09
N VAL A 48 3.38 12.45 2.88
CA VAL A 48 4.12 12.96 1.71
C VAL A 48 3.58 14.32 1.26
N LEU A 49 2.27 14.56 1.35
CA LEU A 49 1.68 15.84 0.94
C LEU A 49 2.13 17.00 1.84
N GLU A 50 2.28 16.73 3.14
CA GLU A 50 2.77 17.66 4.16
C GLU A 50 4.30 17.84 4.16
N TRP A 51 5.03 16.96 3.46
CA TRP A 51 6.49 17.04 3.37
C TRP A 51 6.94 18.18 2.44
N LYS A 52 7.05 19.39 2.98
CA LYS A 52 7.37 20.62 2.22
C LYS A 52 8.69 20.55 1.45
N ARG A 53 9.74 19.95 2.04
CA ARG A 53 11.07 19.89 1.45
C ARG A 53 11.19 18.97 0.23
N VAL A 54 10.16 18.17 -0.07
CA VAL A 54 10.16 17.29 -1.25
C VAL A 54 10.36 18.07 -2.55
N THR A 55 9.92 19.33 -2.60
CA THR A 55 10.07 20.20 -3.79
C THR A 55 11.52 20.61 -4.05
N GLU A 56 12.39 20.55 -3.04
CA GLU A 56 13.84 20.78 -3.19
C GLU A 56 14.52 19.64 -3.96
N LEU A 57 13.86 18.48 -4.08
CA LEU A 57 14.39 17.26 -4.72
C LEU A 57 14.07 17.17 -6.22
N GLY A 58 13.39 18.17 -6.78
CA GLY A 58 13.05 18.25 -8.19
C GLY A 58 11.55 18.26 -8.48
N GLU A 59 11.19 18.67 -9.70
CA GLU A 59 9.80 18.92 -10.12
C GLU A 59 8.88 17.69 -9.94
N ASN A 60 9.40 16.51 -10.26
CA ASN A 60 8.64 15.26 -10.18
C ASN A 60 8.72 14.56 -8.81
N ALA A 61 9.54 15.06 -7.89
CA ALA A 61 9.85 14.36 -6.64
C ALA A 61 8.59 14.07 -5.81
N LYS A 62 7.67 15.03 -5.70
CA LYS A 62 6.42 14.83 -4.93
C LYS A 62 5.58 13.67 -5.46
N LYS A 63 5.43 13.57 -6.79
CA LYS A 63 4.66 12.49 -7.44
C LYS A 63 5.36 11.14 -7.33
N VAL A 64 6.69 11.12 -7.48
CA VAL A 64 7.49 9.88 -7.34
C VAL A 64 7.45 9.39 -5.88
N CYS A 65 7.69 10.26 -4.91
CA CYS A 65 7.62 9.91 -3.49
C CYS A 65 6.22 9.49 -3.07
N ALA A 66 5.18 10.12 -3.64
CA ALA A 66 3.78 9.75 -3.43
C ALA A 66 3.51 8.30 -3.84
N ALA A 67 3.83 7.95 -5.09
CA ALA A 67 3.66 6.60 -5.59
C ALA A 67 4.50 5.59 -4.80
N THR A 68 5.75 5.91 -4.48
CA THR A 68 6.67 5.06 -3.70
C THR A 68 6.16 4.79 -2.28
N ALA A 69 5.62 5.81 -1.61
CA ALA A 69 5.05 5.67 -0.27
C ALA A 69 3.86 4.69 -0.25
N VAL A 70 3.00 4.77 -1.26
CA VAL A 70 1.87 3.84 -1.41
C VAL A 70 2.37 2.42 -1.74
N THR A 71 3.30 2.28 -2.69
CA THR A 71 3.79 0.95 -3.08
C THR A 71 4.63 0.27 -2.00
N ALA A 72 5.28 1.01 -1.10
CA ALA A 72 5.96 0.45 0.07
C ALA A 72 4.98 -0.32 0.97
N MET A 73 3.78 0.23 1.21
CA MET A 73 2.73 -0.44 1.98
C MET A 73 2.23 -1.71 1.27
N ILE A 74 1.99 -1.62 -0.04
CA ILE A 74 1.57 -2.78 -0.86
C ILE A 74 2.64 -3.88 -0.83
N HIS A 75 3.92 -3.52 -0.92
CA HIS A 75 5.03 -4.47 -0.88
C HIS A 75 5.16 -5.15 0.48
N ALA A 76 4.83 -4.45 1.58
CA ALA A 76 4.72 -5.05 2.91
C ALA A 76 3.51 -5.99 3.06
N GLY A 77 2.62 -6.03 2.08
CA GLY A 77 1.48 -6.91 2.03
C GLY A 77 0.15 -6.26 2.42
N ALA A 78 0.07 -4.92 2.42
CA ALA A 78 -1.18 -4.22 2.69
C ALA A 78 -2.29 -4.68 1.71
N ASN A 79 -3.49 -4.87 2.24
CA ASN A 79 -4.69 -5.23 1.48
C ASN A 79 -5.34 -4.01 0.82
N TRP A 80 -5.15 -2.83 1.39
CA TRP A 80 -5.71 -1.56 0.92
C TRP A 80 -4.77 -0.41 1.29
N VAL A 81 -4.94 0.72 0.60
CA VAL A 81 -4.17 1.94 0.84
C VAL A 81 -5.07 3.15 0.58
N LEU A 82 -5.00 4.16 1.44
CA LEU A 82 -5.56 5.47 1.16
C LEU A 82 -4.50 6.29 0.43
N TYR A 83 -4.63 6.35 -0.89
CA TYR A 83 -3.68 7.05 -1.76
C TYR A 83 -3.87 8.57 -1.81
N GLY A 84 -4.72 9.13 -0.94
CA GLY A 84 -4.97 10.57 -0.87
C GLY A 84 -5.74 11.13 -2.09
N PRO A 85 -5.50 12.38 -2.51
CA PRO A 85 -6.31 13.05 -3.51
C PRO A 85 -6.37 12.34 -4.86
N ILE A 86 -7.57 12.34 -5.46
CA ILE A 86 -7.87 11.62 -6.71
C ILE A 86 -6.95 12.01 -7.87
N TYR A 87 -6.44 13.24 -7.92
CA TYR A 87 -5.56 13.68 -8.99
C TYR A 87 -4.19 12.98 -9.01
N ASN A 88 -3.83 12.22 -7.96
CA ASN A 88 -2.62 11.37 -7.96
C ASN A 88 -2.88 9.99 -8.56
N SER A 89 -4.10 9.68 -9.01
CA SER A 89 -4.42 8.36 -9.57
C SER A 89 -3.58 8.02 -10.79
N ASP A 90 -3.23 9.02 -11.60
CA ASP A 90 -2.41 8.89 -12.81
C ASP A 90 -0.99 8.36 -12.52
N VAL A 91 -0.46 8.60 -11.33
CA VAL A 91 0.85 8.11 -10.90
C VAL A 91 0.76 6.92 -9.95
N VAL A 92 -0.23 6.90 -9.04
CA VAL A 92 -0.33 5.84 -8.03
C VAL A 92 -0.84 4.54 -8.62
N PHE A 93 -1.89 4.57 -9.46
CA PHE A 93 -2.51 3.35 -9.96
C PHE A 93 -1.57 2.52 -10.83
N PRO A 94 -0.84 3.10 -11.81
CA PRO A 94 0.14 2.32 -12.58
C PRO A 94 1.28 1.80 -11.69
N ALA A 95 1.74 2.58 -10.70
CA ALA A 95 2.79 2.13 -9.77
C ALA A 95 2.35 0.94 -8.93
N VAL A 96 1.14 0.99 -8.34
CA VAL A 96 0.56 -0.11 -7.57
C VAL A 96 0.30 -1.31 -8.47
N ALA A 97 -0.25 -1.12 -9.66
CA ALA A 97 -0.52 -2.20 -10.61
C ALA A 97 0.76 -2.95 -11.02
N MET A 98 1.85 -2.22 -11.27
CA MET A 98 3.16 -2.82 -11.53
C MET A 98 3.66 -3.61 -10.31
N VAL A 99 3.66 -3.02 -9.11
CA VAL A 99 4.17 -3.67 -7.90
C VAL A 99 3.33 -4.89 -7.49
N ASP A 100 2.01 -4.82 -7.60
CA ASP A 100 1.14 -5.97 -7.33
C ASP A 100 1.39 -7.11 -8.34
N SER A 101 1.65 -6.76 -9.61
CA SER A 101 2.05 -7.74 -10.62
C SER A 101 3.38 -8.42 -10.30
N THR A 102 4.40 -7.68 -9.84
CA THR A 102 5.70 -8.28 -9.48
C THR A 102 5.59 -9.17 -8.25
N ILE A 103 4.79 -8.77 -7.25
CA ILE A 103 4.50 -9.58 -6.06
C ILE A 103 3.80 -10.88 -6.46
N ALA A 104 2.75 -10.79 -7.27
CA ALA A 104 1.98 -11.94 -7.71
C ALA A 104 2.84 -12.92 -8.53
N TYR A 105 3.66 -12.40 -9.46
CA TYR A 105 4.58 -13.21 -10.25
C TYR A 105 5.59 -13.94 -9.36
N ALA A 106 6.23 -13.23 -8.42
CA ALA A 106 7.19 -13.83 -7.49
C ALA A 106 6.54 -14.90 -6.59
N LYS A 107 5.36 -14.61 -6.02
CA LYS A 107 4.61 -15.57 -5.19
C LYS A 107 4.18 -16.81 -5.98
N SER A 108 3.77 -16.64 -7.23
CA SER A 108 3.42 -17.77 -8.10
C SER A 108 4.63 -18.66 -8.39
N ARG A 109 5.79 -18.07 -8.71
CA ARG A 109 7.00 -18.83 -9.06
C ARG A 109 7.71 -19.44 -7.85
N MET A 110 7.77 -18.72 -6.73
CA MET A 110 8.59 -19.12 -5.57
C MET A 110 7.80 -19.87 -4.50
N ARG A 111 6.49 -19.61 -4.39
CA ARG A 111 5.63 -20.16 -3.32
C ARG A 111 4.43 -20.93 -3.85
N GLN A 112 4.34 -21.12 -5.16
CA GLN A 112 3.24 -21.84 -5.83
C GLN A 112 1.85 -21.28 -5.46
N ILE A 113 1.76 -19.98 -5.13
CA ILE A 113 0.50 -19.32 -4.81
C ILE A 113 -0.23 -19.02 -6.12
N THR A 114 -1.47 -19.49 -6.22
CA THR A 114 -2.35 -19.22 -7.36
C THR A 114 -3.04 -17.86 -7.21
N ILE A 115 -3.04 -17.07 -8.28
CA ILE A 115 -3.82 -15.84 -8.36
C ILE A 115 -5.30 -16.23 -8.51
N GLN A 116 -6.12 -15.78 -7.57
CA GLN A 116 -7.52 -16.24 -7.43
C GLN A 116 -8.50 -15.55 -8.40
N THR A 117 -8.03 -14.59 -9.21
CA THR A 117 -8.88 -13.83 -10.14
C THR A 117 -8.20 -13.61 -11.48
N LYS A 118 -8.99 -13.67 -12.56
CA LYS A 118 -8.54 -13.25 -13.91
C LYS A 118 -8.46 -11.73 -14.04
N ASN A 119 -9.10 -10.99 -13.13
CA ASN A 119 -9.07 -9.54 -13.06
C ASN A 119 -7.89 -9.07 -12.17
N HIS A 120 -6.66 -9.43 -12.54
CA HIS A 120 -5.44 -9.08 -11.81
C HIS A 120 -4.53 -8.20 -12.68
N PRO A 121 -3.81 -7.19 -12.14
CA PRO A 121 -2.90 -6.34 -12.90
C PRO A 121 -1.93 -7.10 -13.79
N LEU A 122 -1.34 -8.19 -13.29
CA LEU A 122 -0.42 -9.05 -14.04
C LEU A 122 -0.95 -9.53 -15.40
N TYR A 123 -2.27 -9.65 -15.58
CA TYR A 123 -2.90 -10.11 -16.81
C TYR A 123 -3.49 -8.97 -17.67
N LYS A 124 -3.27 -7.70 -17.26
CA LYS A 124 -3.93 -6.54 -17.84
C LYS A 124 -2.99 -5.45 -18.34
N ILE A 125 -1.80 -5.33 -17.75
CA ILE A 125 -0.84 -4.25 -18.07
C ILE A 125 0.39 -4.73 -18.84
N PHE A 126 0.42 -6.01 -19.22
CA PHE A 126 1.43 -6.67 -20.06
C PHE A 126 0.73 -7.52 -21.11
#